data_AF-A0A919EL44-F1
#
_entry.id   AF-A0A919EL44-F1
#
_cell.length_a   1.000
_cell.length_b   1.000
_cell.length_c   1.000
_cell.angle_alpha   90.00
_cell.angle_beta   90.00
_cell.angle_gamma   90.00
#
_symmetry.space_group_name_H-M   'P 1'
#
loop_
_entity.id
_entity.type
_entity.pdbx_description
1 polymer ?
#
loop_
_entity_poly.entity_id
_entity_poly.type
_entity_poly.pdbx_seq_one_letter_code
_entity_poly.pdbx_strand_id
1 'polypeptide(L)'
;MTAAIAAGLFFGGASAAVADSWHRLKMRSTGVHFKGSYKWEPKFVHRGGFHIDGTLEDTEADDGHNVYLRARVESYGWTRVKGVQKKTIHVNHVFFDGAVLETTEAEIQACRDRGSLRPDNCSKLRKFAR
;
A
#
# COMPACT_ATOMS: atom_id res chain seq x y z
N MET A 1 10.24 18.27 46.70
CA MET A 1 10.38 16.87 46.26
C MET A 1 9.22 16.54 45.33
N THR A 2 9.48 15.77 44.26
CA THR A 2 8.53 15.01 43.40
C THR A 2 7.48 15.80 42.60
N ALA A 3 7.20 15.55 41.32
CA ALA A 3 7.48 14.41 40.44
C ALA A 3 7.44 14.84 38.96
N ALA A 4 8.18 14.11 38.12
CA ALA A 4 8.08 14.16 36.67
C ALA A 4 6.78 13.50 36.18
N ILE A 5 6.18 14.05 35.11
CA ILE A 5 5.28 13.28 34.24
C ILE A 5 5.68 13.56 32.79
N ALA A 6 6.44 12.62 32.22
CA ALA A 6 6.60 12.50 30.79
C ALA A 6 5.32 11.91 30.20
N ALA A 7 4.50 12.74 29.55
CA ALA A 7 3.37 12.26 28.77
C ALA A 7 3.87 11.86 27.38
N GLY A 8 4.46 10.66 27.28
CA GLY A 8 4.65 9.97 26.03
C GLY A 8 3.30 9.49 25.50
N LEU A 9 2.77 10.15 24.48
CA LEU A 9 1.63 9.67 23.71
C LEU A 9 2.10 9.36 22.29
N PHE A 10 2.71 8.19 22.13
CA PHE A 10 2.79 7.52 20.84
C PHE A 10 1.65 6.50 20.77
N PHE A 11 0.49 6.94 20.30
CA PHE A 11 -0.55 6.05 19.78
C PHE A 11 -0.97 6.55 18.40
N GLY A 12 -0.06 6.37 17.43
CA GLY A 12 -0.37 6.45 16.01
C GLY A 12 -1.00 5.14 15.58
N GLY A 13 -2.33 5.05 15.67
CA GLY A 13 -3.09 3.88 15.22
C GLY A 13 -4.57 4.18 15.26
N ALA A 14 -5.07 4.90 14.26
CA ALA A 14 -6.51 4.99 14.04
C ALA A 14 -6.99 3.64 13.50
N SER A 15 -7.55 2.81 14.38
CA SER A 15 -8.31 1.62 14.00
C SER A 15 -9.69 2.07 13.51
N ALA A 16 -9.88 2.10 12.20
CA ALA A 16 -11.21 2.30 11.61
C ALA A 16 -11.73 0.93 11.15
N ALA A 17 -12.84 0.49 11.73
CA ALA A 17 -13.62 -0.62 11.22
C ALA A 17 -14.23 -0.19 9.88
N VAL A 18 -13.81 -0.79 8.76
CA VAL A 18 -14.26 -0.34 7.43
C VAL A 18 -14.72 -1.52 6.58
N ALA A 19 -16.04 -1.70 6.52
CA ALA A 19 -16.68 -2.39 5.42
C ALA A 19 -17.36 -1.31 4.55
N ASP A 20 -17.12 -1.37 3.24
CA ASP A 20 -17.84 -0.69 2.15
C ASP A 20 -17.52 0.77 1.79
N SER A 21 -16.69 1.51 2.53
CA SER A 21 -16.28 2.87 2.13
C SER A 21 -14.88 2.94 1.51
N TRP A 22 -14.73 3.70 0.42
CA TRP A 22 -13.43 4.02 -0.14
C TRP A 22 -12.67 5.03 0.72
N HIS A 23 -11.42 4.72 1.04
CA HIS A 23 -10.52 5.55 1.82
C HIS A 23 -9.37 6.05 0.98
N ARG A 24 -9.12 7.36 0.98
CA ARG A 24 -8.02 7.96 0.21
C ARG A 24 -6.67 7.40 0.64
N LEU A 25 -5.85 7.04 -0.34
CA LEU A 25 -4.49 6.54 -0.17
C LEU A 25 -3.54 7.37 -1.03
N LYS A 26 -2.51 7.91 -0.40
CA LYS A 26 -1.40 8.59 -1.08
C LYS A 26 -0.10 8.03 -0.58
N MET A 27 0.74 7.59 -1.50
CA MET A 27 2.08 7.08 -1.21
C MET A 27 3.08 7.76 -2.13
N ARG A 28 4.22 8.14 -1.58
CA ARG A 28 5.25 8.87 -2.33
C ARG A 28 6.62 8.36 -1.90
N SER A 29 7.49 8.19 -2.89
CA SER A 29 8.92 8.09 -2.73
C SER A 29 9.63 8.81 -3.87
N THR A 30 10.96 8.87 -3.85
CA THR A 30 11.74 9.41 -4.95
C THR A 30 11.52 8.59 -6.23
N GLY A 31 11.01 9.23 -7.28
CA GLY A 31 10.71 8.60 -8.56
C GLY A 31 9.40 7.81 -8.63
N VAL A 32 8.59 7.72 -7.56
CA VAL A 32 7.30 7.01 -7.61
C VAL A 32 6.21 7.67 -6.77
N HIS A 33 5.09 7.96 -7.41
CA HIS A 33 3.90 8.53 -6.76
C HIS A 33 2.70 7.61 -6.99
N PHE A 34 1.98 7.29 -5.92
CA PHE A 34 0.67 6.65 -5.99
C PHE A 34 -0.39 7.55 -5.36
N LYS A 35 -1.49 7.76 -6.08
CA LYS A 35 -2.66 8.54 -5.64
C LYS A 35 -3.91 7.73 -5.96
N GLY A 36 -4.68 7.40 -4.94
CA GLY A 36 -5.86 6.57 -5.12
C GLY A 36 -6.68 6.45 -3.86
N SER A 37 -7.38 5.33 -3.77
CA SER A 37 -8.16 4.91 -2.62
C SER A 37 -8.00 3.41 -2.39
N TYR A 38 -8.36 2.97 -1.20
CA TYR A 38 -8.51 1.56 -0.86
C TYR A 38 -9.86 1.29 -0.22
N LYS A 39 -10.33 0.04 -0.31
CA LYS A 39 -11.44 -0.46 0.49
C LYS A 39 -11.20 -1.94 0.81
N TRP A 40 -11.89 -2.43 1.82
CA TRP A 40 -12.04 -3.86 2.05
C TRP A 40 -13.30 -4.35 1.34
N GLU A 41 -13.19 -5.42 0.54
CA GLU A 41 -14.37 -6.03 -0.07
C GLU A 41 -15.25 -6.73 0.98
N PRO A 42 -16.55 -6.91 0.74
CA PRO A 42 -17.39 -7.75 1.59
C PRO A 42 -16.85 -9.19 1.72
N LYS A 43 -17.09 -9.87 2.85
CA LYS A 43 -16.51 -11.21 3.15
C LYS A 43 -16.72 -12.24 2.02
N PHE A 44 -17.88 -12.19 1.37
CA PHE A 44 -18.27 -13.14 0.31
C PHE A 44 -18.00 -12.62 -1.11
N VAL A 45 -17.45 -11.41 -1.25
CA VAL A 45 -17.05 -10.81 -2.53
C VAL A 45 -15.53 -10.76 -2.55
N HIS A 46 -14.91 -11.43 -3.53
CA HIS A 46 -13.45 -11.52 -3.63
C HIS A 46 -12.74 -11.87 -2.30
N ARG A 47 -13.39 -12.70 -1.44
CA ARG A 47 -12.86 -13.17 -0.14
C ARG A 47 -12.50 -12.05 0.84
N GLY A 48 -13.26 -10.96 0.82
CA GLY A 48 -12.99 -9.80 1.66
C GLY A 48 -11.65 -9.11 1.36
N GLY A 49 -11.16 -9.25 0.12
CA GLY A 49 -9.85 -8.77 -0.29
C GLY A 49 -9.64 -7.26 -0.12
N PHE A 50 -8.37 -6.88 -0.08
CA PHE A 50 -7.91 -5.51 -0.04
C PHE A 50 -7.89 -4.91 -1.44
N HIS A 51 -8.88 -4.09 -1.77
CA HIS A 51 -9.02 -3.46 -3.08
C HIS A 51 -8.33 -2.11 -3.10
N ILE A 52 -7.44 -1.91 -4.07
CA ILE A 52 -6.82 -0.64 -4.41
C ILE A 52 -7.30 -0.13 -5.76
N ASP A 53 -7.64 1.15 -5.83
CA ASP A 53 -7.94 1.86 -7.07
C ASP A 53 -7.20 3.20 -7.10
N GLY A 54 -6.52 3.54 -8.19
CA GLY A 54 -5.82 4.82 -8.31
C GLY A 54 -4.88 4.92 -9.48
N THR A 55 -3.97 5.88 -9.42
CA THR A 55 -2.94 6.12 -10.43
C THR A 55 -1.55 5.90 -9.84
N LEU A 56 -0.73 5.12 -10.54
CA LEU A 56 0.69 4.94 -10.29
C LEU A 56 1.48 5.73 -11.33
N GLU A 57 2.27 6.68 -10.86
CA GLU A 57 3.00 7.68 -11.64
C GLU A 57 4.49 7.50 -11.41
N ASP A 58 5.24 7.30 -12.49
CA ASP A 58 6.69 7.46 -12.54
C ASP A 58 7.02 8.95 -12.61
N THR A 59 7.73 9.44 -11.59
CA THR A 59 8.07 10.87 -11.48
C THR A 59 9.49 11.20 -11.88
N GLU A 60 10.29 10.19 -12.26
CA GLU A 60 11.65 10.35 -12.76
C GLU A 60 11.77 9.66 -14.12
N ALA A 61 10.96 10.09 -15.10
CA ALA A 61 10.85 9.44 -16.41
C ALA A 61 12.20 9.12 -17.10
N ASP A 62 13.22 9.96 -16.93
CA ASP A 62 14.48 9.88 -17.70
C ASP A 62 15.57 9.00 -17.07
N ASP A 63 15.27 8.29 -16.00
CA ASP A 63 16.24 7.51 -15.23
C ASP A 63 16.47 6.05 -15.71
N GLY A 64 15.63 5.55 -16.63
CA GLY A 64 15.69 4.15 -17.08
C GLY A 64 15.00 3.12 -16.18
N HIS A 65 14.27 3.54 -15.13
CA HIS A 65 13.75 2.68 -14.06
C HIS A 65 12.23 2.59 -14.07
N ASN A 66 11.69 1.41 -13.78
CA ASN A 66 10.23 1.22 -13.72
C ASN A 66 9.70 1.40 -12.29
N VAL A 67 8.41 1.68 -12.17
CA VAL A 67 7.70 1.75 -10.89
C VAL A 67 6.78 0.55 -10.70
N TYR A 68 6.47 0.21 -9.45
CA TYR A 68 5.52 -0.85 -9.13
C TYR A 68 4.86 -0.60 -7.78
N LEU A 69 3.65 -1.15 -7.62
CA LEU A 69 3.02 -1.33 -6.31
C LEU A 69 3.30 -2.74 -5.84
N ARG A 70 3.58 -2.90 -4.55
CA ARG A 70 3.58 -4.20 -3.91
C ARG A 70 2.65 -4.20 -2.72
N ALA A 71 1.85 -5.25 -2.59
CA ALA A 71 1.00 -5.47 -1.43
C ALA A 71 1.19 -6.90 -0.90
N ARG A 72 0.93 -7.07 0.39
CA ARG A 72 0.98 -8.32 1.13
C ARG A 72 -0.27 -8.39 1.99
N VAL A 73 -0.95 -9.52 1.99
CA VAL A 73 -2.16 -9.73 2.79
C VAL A 73 -1.94 -10.91 3.74
N GLU A 74 -2.45 -10.85 4.96
CA GLU A 74 -2.38 -11.96 5.94
C GLU A 74 -0.98 -12.55 6.14
N SER A 75 0.05 -11.70 6.02
CA SER A 75 1.44 -12.15 6.04
C SER A 75 1.85 -13.17 4.96
N TYR A 76 1.10 -13.30 3.86
CA TYR A 76 1.49 -14.12 2.70
C TYR A 76 2.52 -13.42 1.80
N GLY A 77 2.87 -14.00 0.66
CA GLY A 77 3.88 -13.44 -0.25
C GLY A 77 3.53 -12.04 -0.75
N TRP A 78 4.54 -11.27 -1.16
CA TRP A 78 4.34 -9.97 -1.80
C TRP A 78 3.81 -10.13 -3.22
N THR A 79 2.62 -9.61 -3.50
CA THR A 79 2.08 -9.45 -4.86
C THR A 79 2.52 -8.11 -5.42
N ARG A 80 2.92 -8.08 -6.70
CA ARG A 80 3.35 -6.85 -7.38
C ARG A 80 2.43 -6.51 -8.55
N VAL A 81 2.06 -5.23 -8.65
CA VAL A 81 1.44 -4.63 -9.83
C VAL A 81 2.47 -3.73 -10.49
N LYS A 82 2.92 -4.11 -11.69
CA LYS A 82 3.95 -3.37 -12.42
C LYS A 82 3.36 -2.12 -13.08
N GLY A 83 4.09 -1.02 -12.96
CA GLY A 83 3.89 0.20 -13.69
C GLY A 83 4.49 0.16 -15.09
N VAL A 84 4.44 1.32 -15.75
CA VAL A 84 5.09 1.57 -17.03
C VAL A 84 5.96 2.81 -16.87
N GLN A 85 7.21 2.70 -17.31
CA GLN A 85 8.15 3.82 -17.31
C GLN A 85 7.61 5.02 -18.09
N LYS A 86 7.88 6.23 -17.62
CA LYS A 86 7.49 7.51 -18.26
C LYS A 86 5.97 7.71 -18.40
N LYS A 87 5.15 6.88 -17.72
CA LYS A 87 3.69 6.94 -17.84
C LYS A 87 3.04 6.87 -16.47
N THR A 88 1.89 7.54 -16.38
CA THR A 88 0.93 7.31 -15.32
C THR A 88 -0.01 6.21 -15.76
N ILE A 89 -0.07 5.12 -15.00
CA ILE A 89 -1.02 4.03 -15.25
C ILE A 89 -2.13 4.05 -14.20
N HIS A 90 -3.34 3.69 -14.62
CA HIS A 90 -4.41 3.39 -13.69
C HIS A 90 -4.23 1.97 -13.13
N VAL A 91 -4.38 1.83 -11.82
CA VAL A 91 -4.27 0.57 -11.10
C VAL A 91 -5.61 0.33 -10.40
N ASN A 92 -6.26 -0.75 -10.78
CA ASN A 92 -7.44 -1.29 -10.11
C ASN A 92 -7.16 -2.77 -9.84
N HIS A 93 -6.96 -3.14 -8.58
CA HIS A 93 -6.55 -4.49 -8.20
C HIS A 93 -7.06 -4.87 -6.81
N VAL A 94 -7.53 -6.12 -6.67
CA VAL A 94 -7.92 -6.71 -5.40
C VAL A 94 -6.85 -7.70 -4.94
N PHE A 95 -6.23 -7.44 -3.79
CA PHE A 95 -5.28 -8.35 -3.15
C PHE A 95 -6.02 -9.23 -2.15
N PHE A 96 -5.96 -10.54 -2.33
CA PHE A 96 -6.56 -11.52 -1.42
C PHE A 96 -5.69 -12.77 -1.39
N ASP A 97 -5.81 -13.56 -0.32
CA ASP A 97 -5.21 -14.89 -0.26
C ASP A 97 -6.26 -15.98 -0.48
N GLY A 98 -5.91 -16.98 -1.30
CA GLY A 98 -6.77 -18.12 -1.62
C GLY A 98 -6.92 -19.14 -0.47
N ALA A 99 -6.06 -19.07 0.54
CA ALA A 99 -6.07 -19.93 1.72
C ALA A 99 -6.88 -19.34 2.89
N VAL A 100 -7.20 -18.05 2.87
CA VAL A 100 -7.99 -17.40 3.92
C VAL A 100 -9.45 -17.21 3.50
N LEU A 101 -10.35 -17.30 4.48
CA LEU A 101 -11.78 -17.05 4.28
C LEU A 101 -12.09 -15.56 4.13
N GLU A 102 -11.31 -14.72 4.82
CA GLU A 102 -11.47 -13.27 4.83
C GLU A 102 -10.10 -12.64 5.04
N THR A 103 -9.81 -11.59 4.26
CA THR A 103 -8.61 -10.77 4.47
C THR A 103 -8.92 -9.65 5.48
N THR A 104 -8.11 -9.59 6.53
CA THR A 104 -8.21 -8.67 7.67
C THR A 104 -6.98 -7.76 7.78
N GLU A 105 -5.81 -8.23 7.35
CA GLU A 105 -4.56 -7.46 7.37
C GLU A 105 -3.97 -7.29 5.98
N ALA A 106 -3.53 -6.06 5.67
CA ALA A 106 -2.85 -5.75 4.43
C ALA A 106 -1.69 -4.77 4.66
N GLU A 107 -0.59 -4.99 3.94
CA GLU A 107 0.55 -4.10 3.86
C GLU A 107 0.76 -3.69 2.40
N ILE A 108 1.06 -2.42 2.14
CA ILE A 108 1.30 -1.92 0.77
C ILE A 108 2.38 -0.84 0.73
N GLN A 109 3.10 -0.81 -0.38
CA GLN A 109 4.07 0.22 -0.75
C GLN A 109 4.07 0.47 -2.25
N ALA A 110 4.29 1.73 -2.64
CA ALA A 110 4.75 2.09 -3.98
C ALA A 110 6.28 2.16 -4.00
N CYS A 111 6.90 1.57 -5.02
CA CYS A 111 8.35 1.43 -5.16
C CYS A 111 8.80 1.78 -6.59
N ARG A 112 10.02 2.29 -6.69
CA ARG A 112 10.79 2.44 -7.93
C ARG A 112 11.90 1.39 -7.97
N ASP A 113 11.93 0.62 -9.05
CA ASP A 113 12.92 -0.41 -9.34
C ASP A 113 14.23 0.22 -9.82
N ARG A 114 15.26 0.20 -8.98
CA ARG A 114 16.57 0.81 -9.31
C ARG A 114 17.55 -0.18 -9.94
N GLY A 115 17.04 -1.33 -10.37
CA GLY A 115 17.84 -2.43 -10.88
C GLY A 115 18.56 -3.21 -9.77
N SER A 116 19.22 -4.30 -10.17
CA SER A 116 19.84 -5.27 -9.24
C SER A 116 20.98 -4.71 -8.39
N LEU A 117 21.58 -3.60 -8.80
CA LEU A 117 22.78 -3.04 -8.16
C LEU A 117 22.48 -2.11 -6.97
N ARG A 118 21.21 -1.71 -6.78
CA ARG A 118 20.83 -0.77 -5.73
C ARG A 118 19.47 -1.15 -5.13
N PRO A 119 19.27 -0.94 -3.81
CA PRO A 119 17.96 -1.10 -3.21
C PRO A 119 16.92 -0.19 -3.90
N ASP A 120 15.75 -0.76 -4.13
CA ASP A 120 14.58 -0.06 -4.64
C ASP A 120 14.18 1.09 -3.72
N ASN A 121 13.71 2.18 -4.33
CA ASN A 121 13.22 3.30 -3.56
C ASN A 121 11.72 3.13 -3.29
N CYS A 122 11.39 2.74 -2.07
CA CYS A 122 10.02 2.49 -1.66
C CYS A 122 9.51 3.56 -0.69
N SER A 123 8.24 3.90 -0.86
CA SER A 123 7.47 4.67 0.12
C SER A 123 7.39 3.96 1.47
N LYS A 124 7.03 4.70 2.52
CA LYS A 124 6.79 4.12 3.86
C LYS A 124 5.77 2.98 3.77
N LEU A 125 6.06 1.88 4.48
CA LEU A 125 5.12 0.76 4.62
C LEU A 125 3.80 1.25 5.22
N ARG A 126 2.70 1.05 4.50
CA ARG A 126 1.36 1.30 5.01
C ARG A 126 0.75 -0.03 5.39
N LYS A 127 0.39 -0.15 6.67
CA LYS A 127 -0.31 -1.31 7.21
C LYS A 127 -1.77 -0.94 7.43
N PHE A 128 -2.66 -1.88 7.16
CA PHE A 128 -4.09 -1.75 7.30
C PHE A 128 -4.60 -2.98 8.05
N ALA A 129 -5.52 -2.73 8.95
CA ALA A 129 -6.34 -3.74 9.59
C ALA A 129 -7.80 -3.42 9.28
N ARG A 130 -8.63 -4.46 9.14
CA ARG A 130 -10.08 -4.37 9.01
C ARG A 130 -10.74 -4.10 10.37
#